data_AF-A0A3M1FLQ6-F1
#
_entry.id   AF-A0A3M1FLQ6-F1
#
_cell.length_a   1.000
_cell.length_b   1.000
_cell.length_c   1.000
_cell.angle_alpha   90.00
_cell.angle_beta   90.00
_cell.angle_gamma   90.00
#
_symmetry.space_group_name_H-M   'P 1'
#
loop_
_entity.id
_entity.type
_entity.pdbx_description
1 polymer ?
#
loop_
_entity_poly.entity_id
_entity_poly.type
_entity_poly.pdbx_seq_one_letter_code
_entity_poly.pdbx_strand_id
1 'polypeptide(L)'
;MRRERIVLDKTLRSLRKGRRDPAFREALEELHATCYRYLLQQLLPRLDQEAQAVVGEFFLDFLRRRRYLEIPREGEDARRWFFKEVTDFVLDRLRICAS
;
A
#
# COMPACT_ATOMS: atom_id res chain seq x y z
N MET A 1 11.27 11.98 6.27
CA MET A 1 9.85 12.05 6.66
C MET A 1 9.00 13.06 5.88
N ARG A 2 9.34 14.37 5.81
CA ARG A 2 8.47 15.38 5.14
C ARG A 2 8.34 15.19 3.62
N ARG A 3 9.46 14.89 2.93
CA ARG A 3 9.48 14.64 1.47
C ARG A 3 8.72 13.36 1.09
N GLU A 4 8.80 12.33 1.91
CA GLU A 4 8.16 11.02 1.67
C GLU A 4 6.64 11.09 1.83
N ARG A 5 6.16 11.85 2.82
CA ARG A 5 4.73 12.14 2.97
C ARG A 5 4.16 12.81 1.72
N ILE A 6 4.91 13.74 1.13
CA ILE A 6 4.51 14.43 -0.11
C ILE A 6 4.45 13.46 -1.29
N VAL A 7 5.43 12.57 -1.42
CA VAL A 7 5.45 11.55 -2.47
C VAL A 7 4.25 10.62 -2.32
N LEU A 8 4.02 10.06 -1.13
CA LEU A 8 2.88 9.17 -0.88
C LEU A 8 1.53 9.87 -1.14
N ASP A 9 1.37 11.13 -0.73
CA ASP A 9 0.14 11.90 -1.00
C ASP A 9 -0.10 12.14 -2.49
N LYS A 10 0.97 12.38 -3.25
CA LYS A 10 0.88 12.56 -4.71
C LYS A 10 0.51 11.23 -5.36
N THR A 11 1.16 10.15 -4.94
CA THR A 11 0.93 8.79 -5.42
C THR A 11 -0.51 8.34 -5.18
N LEU A 12 -1.02 8.45 -3.96
CA LEU A 12 -2.39 8.08 -3.62
C LEU A 12 -3.43 8.91 -4.39
N ARG A 13 -3.16 10.20 -4.62
CA ARG A 13 -4.02 11.06 -5.45
C ARG A 13 -4.06 10.61 -6.91
N SER A 14 -2.93 10.24 -7.50
CA SER A 14 -2.89 9.73 -8.88
C SER A 14 -3.60 8.38 -9.00
N LEU A 15 -3.40 7.47 -8.04
CA LEU A 15 -4.07 6.17 -8.01
C LEU A 15 -5.60 6.31 -7.92
N ARG A 16 -6.09 7.26 -7.14
CA ARG A 16 -7.54 7.52 -6.99
C ARG A 16 -8.24 7.90 -8.28
N LYS A 17 -7.54 8.51 -9.22
CA LYS A 17 -8.09 8.84 -10.55
C LYS A 17 -8.35 7.60 -11.41
N GLY A 18 -7.81 6.45 -10.99
CA GLY A 18 -8.05 5.14 -11.59
C GLY A 18 -7.20 4.86 -12.82
N ARG A 19 -7.32 3.63 -13.33
CA ARG A 19 -6.42 3.04 -14.36
C ARG A 19 -6.35 3.79 -15.69
N ARG A 20 -7.27 4.71 -15.96
CA ARG A 20 -7.27 5.54 -17.18
C ARG A 20 -6.39 6.78 -17.05
N ASP A 21 -5.98 7.15 -15.84
CA ASP A 21 -5.04 8.26 -15.64
C ASP A 21 -3.65 7.85 -16.16
N PRO A 22 -2.99 8.68 -17.00
CA PRO A 22 -1.67 8.36 -17.55
C PRO A 22 -0.59 8.12 -16.49
N ALA A 23 -0.72 8.75 -15.32
CA ALA A 23 0.22 8.60 -14.21
C ALA A 23 -0.15 7.44 -13.27
N PHE A 24 -1.21 6.67 -13.55
CA PHE A 24 -1.66 5.58 -12.68
C PHE A 24 -0.59 4.50 -12.52
N ARG A 25 0.03 4.09 -13.63
CA ARG A 25 1.05 3.03 -13.63
C ARG A 25 2.28 3.48 -12.84
N GLU A 26 2.79 4.67 -13.11
CA GLU A 26 3.94 5.25 -12.42
C GLU A 26 3.64 5.40 -10.91
N ALA A 27 2.44 5.88 -10.56
CA ALA A 27 2.02 5.98 -9.17
C ALA A 27 1.94 4.61 -8.48
N LEU A 28 1.50 3.57 -9.18
CA LEU A 28 1.47 2.21 -8.63
C LEU A 28 2.89 1.68 -8.35
N GLU A 29 3.81 1.89 -9.30
CA GLU A 29 5.22 1.50 -9.16
C GLU A 29 5.89 2.26 -8.00
N GLU A 30 5.63 3.57 -7.89
CA GLU A 30 6.13 4.41 -6.78
C GLU A 30 5.55 3.97 -5.43
N LEU A 31 4.25 3.61 -5.38
CA LEU A 31 3.60 3.12 -4.16
C LEU A 31 4.24 1.81 -3.70
N HIS A 32 4.43 0.87 -4.63
CA HIS A 32 5.07 -0.41 -4.37
C HIS A 32 6.49 -0.21 -3.83
N ALA A 33 7.31 0.59 -4.52
CA ALA A 33 8.67 0.90 -4.10
C ALA A 33 8.71 1.57 -2.70
N THR A 34 7.79 2.50 -2.43
CA THR A 34 7.66 3.16 -1.13
C THR A 34 7.31 2.15 -0.04
N CYS A 35 6.37 1.24 -0.28
CA CYS A 35 6.00 0.24 0.71
C CYS A 35 7.12 -0.75 1.00
N TYR A 36 7.85 -1.19 -0.04
CA TYR A 36 9.03 -2.04 0.12
C TYR A 36 10.15 -1.36 0.90
N ARG A 37 10.40 -0.08 0.62
CA ARG A 37 11.46 0.66 1.31
C ARG A 37 11.14 0.96 2.77
N TYR A 38 9.89 1.21 3.12
CA TYR A 38 9.57 1.77 4.45
C TYR A 38 8.69 0.87 5.30
N LEU A 39 7.59 0.35 4.74
CA LEU A 39 6.66 -0.52 5.46
C LEU A 39 7.31 -1.87 5.72
N LEU A 40 7.92 -2.46 4.69
CA LEU A 40 8.61 -3.73 4.81
C LEU A 40 9.87 -3.62 5.68
N GLN A 41 10.67 -2.55 5.64
CA GLN A 41 11.82 -2.44 6.57
C GLN A 41 11.41 -2.42 8.06
N GLN A 42 10.22 -1.93 8.39
CA GLN A 42 9.72 -1.92 9.77
C GLN A 42 9.02 -3.23 10.15
N LEU A 43 8.43 -3.92 9.17
CA LEU A 43 7.69 -5.16 9.37
C LEU A 43 8.56 -6.41 9.24
N LEU A 44 9.56 -6.43 8.35
CA LEU A 44 10.48 -7.55 8.07
C LEU A 44 11.27 -8.03 9.28
N PRO A 45 11.76 -7.18 10.21
CA PRO A 45 12.42 -7.70 11.42
C PRO A 45 11.48 -8.52 12.31
N ARG A 46 10.16 -8.42 12.09
CA ARG A 46 9.10 -9.10 12.85
C ARG A 46 8.39 -10.16 12.02
N LEU A 47 8.72 -10.29 10.74
CA LEU A 47 8.02 -11.14 9.82
C LEU A 47 9.01 -11.93 8.97
N ASP A 48 8.86 -13.25 9.01
CA ASP A 48 9.68 -14.19 8.27
C ASP A 48 9.54 -13.97 6.74
N GLN A 49 10.29 -14.74 5.96
CA GLN A 49 10.34 -14.66 4.49
C GLN A 49 8.96 -14.65 3.80
N GLU A 50 7.93 -15.21 4.46
CA GLU A 50 6.53 -15.20 4.05
C GLU A 50 5.92 -13.80 3.93
N ALA A 51 6.33 -12.82 4.74
CA ALA A 51 5.71 -11.50 4.69
C ALA A 51 6.06 -10.69 3.44
N GLN A 52 7.19 -10.96 2.80
CA GLN A 52 7.47 -10.36 1.51
C GLN A 52 6.46 -10.84 0.45
N ALA A 53 6.05 -12.11 0.50
CA ALA A 53 5.01 -12.64 -0.37
C ALA A 53 3.64 -12.04 -0.05
N VAL A 54 3.28 -11.94 1.23
CA VAL A 54 2.02 -11.33 1.69
C VAL A 54 1.90 -9.87 1.25
N VAL A 55 2.97 -9.08 1.28
CA VAL A 55 2.93 -7.70 0.79
C VAL A 55 2.73 -7.63 -0.73
N GLY A 56 3.33 -8.55 -1.49
CA GLY A 56 3.03 -8.67 -2.93
C GLY A 56 1.55 -8.98 -3.19
N GLU A 57 0.97 -9.90 -2.42
CA GLU A 57 -0.46 -10.24 -2.51
C GLU A 57 -1.37 -9.06 -2.17
N PHE A 58 -0.98 -8.20 -1.23
CA PHE A 58 -1.74 -6.99 -0.91
C PHE A 58 -1.94 -6.14 -2.15
N PHE A 59 -0.90 -5.88 -2.95
CA PHE A 59 -1.03 -5.03 -4.14
C PHE A 59 -1.92 -5.66 -5.22
N LEU A 60 -1.85 -6.98 -5.38
CA LEU A 60 -2.74 -7.70 -6.29
C LEU A 60 -4.20 -7.56 -5.85
N ASP A 61 -4.49 -7.75 -4.56
CA ASP A 61 -5.85 -7.61 -4.03
C ASP A 61 -6.33 -6.14 -4.09
N PHE A 62 -5.47 -5.19 -3.74
CA PHE A 62 -5.70 -3.74 -3.83
C PHE A 62 -6.12 -3.32 -5.24
N LEU A 63 -5.46 -3.87 -6.27
CA LEU A 63 -5.80 -3.63 -7.67
C LEU A 63 -7.07 -4.37 -8.11
N ARG A 64 -7.23 -5.64 -7.71
CA ARG A 64 -8.35 -6.50 -8.10
C ARG A 64 -9.67 -5.98 -7.56
N ARG A 65 -9.69 -5.64 -6.27
CA ARG A 65 -10.87 -5.07 -5.58
C ARG A 65 -11.07 -3.59 -5.86
N ARG A 66 -10.16 -2.97 -6.61
CA ARG A 66 -10.20 -1.53 -6.93
C ARG A 66 -10.19 -0.63 -5.69
N ARG A 67 -9.52 -1.06 -4.61
CA ARG A 67 -9.38 -0.30 -3.36
C ARG A 67 -8.80 1.10 -3.59
N TYR A 68 -8.00 1.28 -4.65
CA TYR A 68 -7.50 2.61 -5.05
C TYR A 68 -8.60 3.65 -5.30
N LEU A 69 -9.84 3.23 -5.63
CA LEU A 69 -10.98 4.16 -5.80
C LEU A 69 -11.57 4.62 -4.46
N GLU A 70 -11.29 3.89 -3.38
CA GLU A 70 -11.78 4.18 -2.02
C GLU A 70 -10.84 5.10 -1.24
N ILE A 71 -9.67 5.45 -1.82
CA ILE A 71 -8.68 6.33 -1.20
C ILE A 71 -9.37 7.66 -0.81
N PRO A 72 -9.34 8.05 0.49
CA PRO A 72 -9.89 9.33 0.96
C PRO A 72 -9.39 10.55 0.18
N ARG A 73 -10.20 11.62 0.17
CA ARG A 73 -9.86 12.86 -0.54
C ARG A 73 -8.72 13.64 0.11
N GLU A 74 -8.74 13.70 1.43
CA GLU A 74 -7.80 14.43 2.26
C GLU A 74 -6.49 13.66 2.43
N GLY A 75 -5.35 14.36 2.36
CA GLY A 75 -4.03 13.72 2.31
C GLY A 75 -3.67 12.97 3.61
N GLU A 76 -4.00 13.53 4.78
CA GLU A 76 -3.73 12.86 6.05
C GLU A 76 -4.56 11.60 6.22
N ASP A 77 -5.83 11.64 5.82
CA ASP A 77 -6.73 10.50 5.88
C ASP A 77 -6.39 9.44 4.84
N ALA A 78 -5.95 9.84 3.65
CA ALA A 78 -5.52 8.90 2.61
C ALA A 78 -4.33 8.04 3.08
N ARG A 79 -3.35 8.65 3.75
CA ARG A 79 -2.22 7.90 4.31
C ARG A 79 -2.65 6.98 5.43
N ARG A 80 -3.39 7.49 6.42
CA ARG A 80 -3.87 6.68 7.56
C ARG A 80 -4.70 5.49 7.08
N TRP A 81 -5.61 5.74 6.15
CA TRP A 81 -6.39 4.70 5.50
C TRP A 81 -5.51 3.67 4.81
N PHE A 82 -4.54 4.10 3.99
CA PHE A 82 -3.66 3.18 3.28
C PHE A 82 -2.83 2.30 4.22
N PHE A 83 -2.25 2.88 5.28
CA PHE A 83 -1.51 2.10 6.27
C PHE A 83 -2.40 1.10 6.99
N LYS A 84 -3.62 1.50 7.36
CA LYS A 84 -4.61 0.60 7.95
C LYS A 84 -4.92 -0.57 7.01
N GLU A 85 -5.16 -0.31 5.73
CA GLU A 85 -5.44 -1.36 4.73
C GLU A 85 -4.30 -2.38 4.60
N VAL A 86 -3.06 -1.89 4.52
CA VAL A 86 -1.88 -2.77 4.44
C VAL A 86 -1.74 -3.59 5.73
N THR A 87 -1.86 -2.95 6.89
CA THR A 87 -1.74 -3.62 8.18
C THR A 87 -2.84 -4.66 8.38
N ASP A 88 -4.10 -4.32 8.12
CA ASP A 88 -5.24 -5.24 8.24
C ASP A 88 -5.03 -6.46 7.33
N PHE A 89 -4.63 -6.25 6.07
CA PHE A 89 -4.35 -7.34 5.13
C PHE A 89 -3.22 -8.26 5.61
N VAL A 90 -2.11 -7.69 6.07
CA VAL A 90 -0.94 -8.45 6.54
C VAL A 90 -1.31 -9.26 7.78
N LEU A 91 -2.00 -8.66 8.76
CA LEU A 91 -2.41 -9.35 9.99
C LEU A 91 -3.41 -10.47 9.72
N ASP A 92 -4.38 -10.25 8.82
CA ASP A 92 -5.34 -11.30 8.44
C ASP A 92 -4.65 -12.49 7.79
N ARG A 93 -3.66 -12.24 6.91
CA ARG A 93 -2.91 -13.32 6.26
C ARG A 93 -2.01 -14.09 7.22
N LEU A 94 -1.33 -13.41 8.14
CA LEU A 94 -0.51 -14.07 9.14
C LEU A 94 -1.33 -14.92 10.13
N ARG A 95 -2.55 -14.47 10.49
CA ARG A 95 -3.47 -15.28 11.29
C ARG A 95 -3.88 -16.58 10.59
N ILE A 96 -4.08 -16.52 9.28
CA ILE A 96 -4.40 -17.70 8.48
C ILE A 96 -3.21 -18.65 8.41
N CYS A 97 -1.97 -18.15 8.29
CA CYS A 97 -0.77 -19.00 8.27
C CYS A 97 -0.44 -19.66 9.62
N ALA A 98 -0.92 -19.09 10.74
CA ALA A 98 -0.72 -19.64 12.09
C ALA A 98 -1.76 -20.72 12.49
N SER A 99 -2.69 -21.07 11.58
CA SER A 99 -3.74 -22.07 11.77
C SER A 99 -3.47 -23.32 10.95
#